data_AF-A0A396IJK3-F1
#
_entry.id   AF-A0A396IJK3-F1
#
_cell.length_a   1.000
_cell.length_b   1.000
_cell.length_c   1.000
_cell.angle_alpha   90.00
_cell.angle_beta   90.00
_cell.angle_gamma   90.00
#
_symmetry.space_group_name_H-M   'P 1'
#
loop_
_entity.id
_entity.type
_entity.pdbx_description
1 polymer ?
#
loop_
_entity_poly.entity_id
_entity_poly.type
_entity_poly.pdbx_seq_one_letter_code
_entity_poly.pdbx_strand_id
1 'polypeptide(L)'
;MEVAPLVMLRDPSRNEFEVMIEKKNGKVYFTDGWATMKDFYIITACSWMTVIYANRNLFLFRGVTRKEREFLYPRFSPPKRFLLKHMSPSSAGNTTIPNALAFLFFQRNFTTPFRNS
;
A
#
# COMPACT_ATOMS: atom_id res chain seq x y z
N MET A 1 -22.46 5.63 -0.04
CA MET A 1 -21.09 5.09 -0.19
C MET A 1 -20.13 6.22 0.09
N GLU A 2 -19.41 6.15 1.21
CA GLU A 2 -18.25 7.02 1.42
C GLU A 2 -17.17 6.53 0.44
N VAL A 3 -16.81 7.36 -0.54
CA VAL A 3 -15.81 6.98 -1.55
C VAL A 3 -14.48 6.85 -0.81
N ALA A 4 -13.98 5.62 -0.68
CA ALA A 4 -12.69 5.36 -0.06
C ALA A 4 -11.59 6.12 -0.83
N PRO A 5 -10.75 6.92 -0.15
CA PRO A 5 -9.75 7.72 -0.83
C PRO A 5 -8.70 6.83 -1.50
N LEU A 6 -8.43 7.09 -2.79
CA LEU A 6 -7.35 6.49 -3.56
C LEU A 6 -6.06 7.27 -3.34
N VAL A 7 -4.95 6.56 -3.14
CA VAL A 7 -3.62 7.17 -2.96
C VAL A 7 -2.56 6.40 -3.75
N MET A 8 -1.44 7.07 -4.02
CA MET A 8 -0.27 6.45 -4.63
C MET A 8 0.76 6.09 -3.57
N LEU A 9 1.21 4.83 -3.56
CA LEU A 9 2.39 4.38 -2.85
C LEU A 9 3.57 4.35 -3.82
N ARG A 10 4.64 5.09 -3.52
CA ARG A 10 5.84 5.17 -4.35
C ARG A 10 7.08 4.62 -3.65
N ASP A 11 7.81 3.75 -4.34
CA ASP A 11 9.07 3.18 -3.85
C ASP A 11 10.29 4.09 -4.16
N PRO A 12 11.49 3.77 -3.65
CA PRO A 12 12.72 4.50 -3.99
C PRO A 12 13.11 4.46 -5.47
N SER A 13 12.72 3.42 -6.20
CA SER A 13 12.93 3.26 -7.65
C SER A 13 11.88 3.97 -8.51
N ARG A 14 10.98 4.75 -7.89
CA ARG A 14 9.86 5.51 -8.49
C ARG A 14 8.75 4.65 -9.09
N ASN A 15 8.67 3.36 -8.74
CA ASN A 15 7.50 2.54 -9.04
C ASN A 15 6.33 2.99 -8.18
N GLU A 16 5.14 3.04 -8.76
CA GLU A 16 3.92 3.53 -8.12
C GLU A 16 2.83 2.47 -8.09
N PHE A 17 2.13 2.39 -6.96
CA PHE A 17 0.97 1.52 -6.77
C PHE A 17 -0.19 2.39 -6.31
N GLU A 18 -1.25 2.40 -7.10
CA GLU A 18 -2.52 2.97 -6.66
C GLU A 18 -3.17 2.00 -5.68
N VAL A 19 -3.50 2.50 -4.49
CA VAL A 19 -4.13 1.71 -3.44
C VAL A 19 -5.32 2.45 -2.86
N MET A 20 -6.35 1.70 -2.50
CA MET A 20 -7.51 2.23 -1.81
C MET A 20 -7.27 2.25 -0.30
N ILE A 21 -7.70 3.33 0.36
CA ILE A 21 -7.64 3.47 1.81
C ILE A 21 -9.04 3.38 2.40
N GLU A 22 -9.22 2.51 3.38
CA GLU A 22 -10.42 2.46 4.21
C GLU A 22 -10.12 2.90 5.64
N LYS A 23 -11.02 3.70 6.21
CA LYS A 23 -10.99 4.07 7.64
C LYS A 23 -12.05 3.27 8.37
N LYS A 24 -11.63 2.47 9.35
CA LYS A 24 -12.54 1.67 10.18
C LYS A 24 -12.08 1.69 11.63
N ASN A 25 -12.98 2.07 12.54
CA ASN A 25 -12.71 2.10 13.98
C ASN A 25 -11.44 2.89 14.37
N GLY A 26 -11.25 4.07 13.76
CA GLY A 26 -10.07 4.93 14.01
C GLY A 26 -8.75 4.40 13.43
N LYS A 27 -8.78 3.29 12.69
CA LYS A 27 -7.63 2.69 12.01
C LYS A 27 -7.75 2.90 10.50
N VAL A 28 -6.59 2.93 9.84
CA VAL A 28 -6.45 3.12 8.39
C VAL A 28 -5.93 1.83 7.80
N TYR A 29 -6.56 1.36 6.72
CA TYR A 29 -6.25 0.11 6.05
C TYR A 29 -6.02 0.36 4.57
N PHE A 30 -4.95 -0.20 4.02
CA PHE A 30 -4.79 -0.34 2.57
C PHE A 30 -5.58 -1.57 2.12
N THR A 31 -6.47 -1.42 1.14
CA THR A 31 -7.33 -2.48 0.64
C THR A 31 -6.95 -2.85 -0.79
N ASP A 32 -7.70 -2.39 -1.78
CA ASP A 32 -7.43 -2.70 -3.19
C ASP A 32 -6.04 -2.19 -3.59
N GLY A 33 -5.31 -3.00 -4.37
CA GLY A 33 -3.93 -2.72 -4.80
C GLY A 33 -2.84 -3.16 -3.81
N TRP A 34 -3.18 -3.37 -2.53
CA TRP A 34 -2.22 -3.85 -1.53
C TRP A 34 -1.66 -5.24 -1.86
N ALA A 35 -2.52 -6.17 -2.30
CA ALA A 35 -2.10 -7.51 -2.66
C ALA A 35 -1.08 -7.51 -3.81
N THR A 36 -1.31 -6.71 -4.86
CA THR A 36 -0.39 -6.54 -5.99
C THR A 36 0.96 -6.03 -5.54
N MET A 37 1.00 -5.05 -4.64
CA MET A 37 2.24 -4.54 -4.08
C MET A 37 2.98 -5.62 -3.26
N LYS A 38 2.24 -6.36 -2.42
CA LYS A 38 2.79 -7.43 -1.57
C LYS A 38 3.46 -8.52 -2.42
N ASP A 39 2.80 -8.95 -3.48
CA ASP A 39 3.31 -9.99 -4.37
C ASP A 39 4.53 -9.49 -5.16
N PHE A 40 4.48 -8.23 -5.62
CA PHE A 40 5.56 -7.61 -6.37
C PHE A 40 6.88 -7.52 -5.59
N TYR A 41 6.83 -7.14 -4.30
CA TYR A 41 8.02 -7.05 -3.44
C TYR A 41 8.26 -8.32 -2.62
N ILE A 42 7.45 -9.36 -2.80
CA ILE A 42 7.54 -10.63 -2.06
C ILE A 42 7.52 -10.35 -0.54
N ILE A 43 6.58 -9.52 -0.11
CA ILE A 43 6.47 -9.11 1.30
C ILE A 43 5.95 -10.30 2.11
N THR A 44 6.82 -10.86 2.96
CA THR A 44 6.47 -11.98 3.84
C THR A 44 6.00 -11.49 5.22
N ALA A 45 5.38 -12.40 5.98
CA ALA A 45 5.11 -12.17 7.40
C ALA A 45 6.38 -11.72 8.16
N CYS A 46 6.18 -10.90 9.19
CA CYS A 46 7.23 -10.25 9.99
C CYS A 46 8.12 -9.26 9.22
N SER A 47 7.76 -8.87 7.99
CA SER A 47 8.32 -7.69 7.36
C SER A 47 7.59 -6.45 7.85
N TRP A 48 8.28 -5.31 7.88
CA TRP A 48 7.66 -4.03 8.22
C TRP A 48 7.92 -2.99 7.15
N MET A 49 7.01 -2.03 7.07
CA MET A 49 7.06 -0.96 6.09
C MET A 49 6.96 0.38 6.80
N THR A 50 7.88 1.27 6.48
CA THR A 50 7.82 2.68 6.84
C THR A 50 7.10 3.42 5.72
N VAL A 51 6.03 4.13 6.06
CA VAL A 51 5.26 4.96 5.14
C VAL A 51 5.48 6.42 5.50
N ILE A 52 5.86 7.23 4.50
CA ILE A 52 6.19 8.64 4.64
C ILE A 52 5.14 9.44 3.87
N TYR A 53 4.44 10.34 4.56
CA TYR A 53 3.51 11.26 3.91
C TYR A 53 4.30 12.31 3.10
N ALA A 54 4.10 12.35 1.78
CA ALA A 54 4.71 13.36 0.93
C ALA A 54 3.72 14.45 0.56
N ASN A 55 2.50 14.08 0.13
CA ASN A 55 1.40 15.01 -0.11
C ASN A 55 0.06 14.26 -0.05
N ARG A 56 -1.04 14.98 -0.29
CA ARG A 56 -2.42 14.47 -0.15
C ARG A 56 -2.68 13.13 -0.85
N ASN A 57 -2.07 12.90 -2.01
CA ASN A 57 -2.31 11.72 -2.83
C ASN A 57 -1.08 10.82 -2.98
N LEU A 58 0.03 11.14 -2.30
CA LEU A 58 1.30 10.44 -2.45
C LEU A 58 1.92 10.12 -1.10
N PHE A 59 2.18 8.84 -0.91
CA PHE A 59 2.98 8.31 0.18
C PHE A 59 4.20 7.63 -0.40
N LEU A 60 5.36 7.90 0.18
CA LEU A 60 6.57 7.15 -0.12
C LEU A 60 6.63 5.97 0.84
N PHE A 61 7.24 4.86 0.44
CA PHE A 61 7.46 3.75 1.35
C PHE A 61 8.86 3.16 1.24
N ARG A 62 9.31 2.60 2.36
CA ARG A 62 10.47 1.72 2.45
C ARG A 62 10.12 0.51 3.29
N GLY A 63 10.66 -0.64 2.94
CA GLY A 63 10.33 -1.90 3.57
C GLY A 63 11.58 -2.66 3.97
N VAL A 64 11.47 -3.37 5.09
CA VAL A 64 12.53 -4.20 5.62
C VAL A 64 11.94 -5.59 5.88
N THR A 65 12.64 -6.60 5.40
CA THR A 65 12.28 -8.01 5.58
C THR A 65 12.53 -8.43 7.02
N ARG A 66 11.98 -9.58 7.41
CA ARG A 66 12.26 -10.22 8.72
C ARG A 66 13.76 -10.35 9.04
N LYS A 67 14.63 -10.47 8.01
CA LYS A 67 16.08 -10.59 8.17
C LYS A 67 16.81 -9.24 8.25
N GLU A 68 16.08 -8.16 8.53
CA GLU A 68 16.60 -6.78 8.59
C GLU A 68 17.22 -6.29 7.27
N ARG A 69 16.91 -6.95 6.15
CA ARG A 69 17.34 -6.52 4.81
C ARG A 69 16.27 -5.66 4.15
N GLU A 70 16.67 -4.56 3.54
CA GLU A 70 15.78 -3.71 2.75
C GLU A 70 15.13 -4.50 1.60
N PHE A 71 13.91 -4.13 1.22
CA PHE A 71 13.24 -4.73 0.06
C PHE A 71 14.03 -4.45 -1.22
N LEU A 72 13.95 -5.38 -2.17
CA LEU A 72 14.52 -5.17 -3.49
C LEU A 72 13.58 -4.30 -4.32
N TYR A 73 14.07 -3.14 -4.75
CA TYR A 73 13.31 -2.19 -5.57
C TYR A 73 13.75 -2.29 -7.04
N PRO A 74 13.09 -3.11 -7.87
CA PRO A 74 13.45 -3.24 -9.28
C PRO A 74 13.35 -1.90 -10.00
N ARG A 75 14.36 -1.57 -10.80
CA ARG A 75 14.39 -0.34 -11.60
C ARG A 75 13.86 -0.65 -13.00
N PHE A 76 12.90 0.14 -13.46
CA PHE A 76 12.40 0.09 -14.83
C PHE A 76 12.61 1.43 -15.51
N SER A 77 12.70 1.40 -16.84
CA SER A 77 12.72 2.58 -17.69
C SER A 77 11.64 2.44 -18.76
N PRO A 78 10.49 3.13 -18.65
CA PRO A 78 10.09 4.03 -17.56
C PRO A 78 9.70 3.29 -16.27
N PRO A 79 9.66 3.98 -15.11
CA PRO A 79 9.14 3.40 -13.85
C PRO A 79 7.72 2.85 -14.01
N LYS A 80 7.42 1.75 -13.32
CA LYS A 80 6.10 1.09 -13.46
C LYS A 80 5.04 1.78 -12.60
N ARG A 81 3.82 1.84 -13.13
CA ARG A 81 2.63 2.34 -12.44
C ARG A 81 1.55 1.26 -12.46
N PHE A 82 1.16 0.78 -11.29
CA PHE A 82 0.12 -0.21 -11.09
C PHE A 82 -1.16 0.54 -10.69
N LEU A 83 -2.07 0.72 -11.63
CA LEU A 83 -3.34 1.43 -11.43
C LEU A 83 -4.47 0.44 -11.17
N LEU A 84 -5.42 0.82 -10.32
CA LEU A 84 -6.61 0.02 -10.10
C LEU A 84 -7.53 0.14 -11.32
N LYS A 85 -8.26 -0.94 -11.62
CA LYS A 85 -9.33 -0.87 -12.61
C LYS A 85 -10.46 -0.06 -12.01
N HIS A 86 -10.55 1.22 -12.34
CA HIS A 86 -11.73 2.00 -12.00
C HIS A 86 -12.94 1.36 -12.68
N MET A 87 -13.92 0.92 -11.90
CA MET A 87 -15.22 0.51 -12.43
C MET A 87 -15.78 1.72 -13.18
N SER A 88 -15.94 1.64 -14.50
CA SER A 88 -16.73 2.63 -15.22
C SER A 88 -18.17 2.52 -14.68
N PRO A 89 -18.90 3.64 -14.49
CA PRO A 89 -20.27 3.60 -13.95
C PRO A 89 -21.32 2.94 -14.87
N SER A 90 -20.94 2.11 -15.84
CA SER A 90 -21.83 1.52 -16.84
C SER A 90 -22.00 0.00 -16.75
N SER A 91 -21.67 -0.62 -15.62
CA SER A 91 -21.89 -2.07 -15.45
C SER A 91 -22.30 -2.39 -14.01
N ALA A 92 -23.53 -1.98 -13.66
CA ALA A 92 -24.27 -2.61 -12.58
C ALA A 92 -24.75 -3.99 -13.09
N GLY A 93 -23.82 -4.93 -13.16
CA GLY A 93 -24.03 -6.31 -13.58
C GLY A 93 -23.46 -7.26 -12.54
N ASN A 94 -24.24 -7.51 -11.49
CA ASN A 94 -24.27 -8.71 -10.66
C ASN A 94 -23.01 -9.58 -10.75
N THR A 95 -21.98 -9.24 -9.98
CA THR A 95 -20.86 -10.15 -9.75
C THR A 95 -20.59 -10.24 -8.25
N THR A 96 -20.79 -11.44 -7.73
CA THR A 96 -20.55 -11.89 -6.37
C THR A 96 -19.17 -11.45 -5.88
N ILE A 97 -19.16 -10.65 -4.80
CA ILE A 97 -17.94 -10.24 -4.10
C ILE A 97 -17.33 -11.48 -3.45
N PRO A 98 -16.11 -11.93 -3.80
CA PRO A 98 -15.40 -12.88 -2.96
C PRO A 98 -14.85 -12.11 -1.75
N ASN A 99 -15.63 -12.15 -0.66
CA ASN A 99 -15.12 -11.94 0.69
C ASN A 99 -14.05 -13.01 0.98
N ALA A 100 -12.77 -12.66 1.07
CA ALA A 100 -11.82 -13.36 1.95
C ALA A 100 -10.47 -12.65 2.09
N LEU A 101 -10.24 -12.12 3.29
CA LEU A 101 -8.98 -12.24 4.05
C LEU A 101 -7.72 -11.59 3.46
N ALA A 102 -7.61 -10.27 3.66
CA ALA A 102 -6.32 -9.66 4.01
C ALA A 102 -6.33 -9.20 5.48
N PHE A 103 -6.78 -10.08 6.38
CA PHE A 103 -6.32 -9.99 7.76
C PHE A 103 -4.87 -10.46 7.80
N LEU A 104 -3.96 -9.59 8.21
CA LEU A 104 -2.83 -9.87 9.11
C LEU A 104 -2.09 -8.55 9.38
N PHE A 105 -2.40 -7.98 10.56
CA PHE A 105 -1.65 -7.06 11.41
C PHE A 105 -0.89 -5.87 10.79
N PHE A 106 -1.51 -4.69 10.86
CA PHE A 106 -0.77 -3.46 11.19
C PHE A 106 -0.77 -3.33 12.73
N GLN A 107 0.15 -4.03 13.41
CA GLN A 107 0.40 -3.74 14.82
C GLN A 107 1.34 -2.53 14.90
N ARG A 108 0.77 -1.47 15.46
CA ARG A 108 1.31 -0.14 15.73
C ARG A 108 2.66 -0.21 16.45
N ASN A 109 3.65 0.54 15.94
CA ASN A 109 4.62 1.29 16.73
C ASN A 109 5.03 2.54 15.93
N PHE A 110 4.22 3.60 16.05
CA PHE A 110 4.72 4.95 15.80
C PHE A 110 5.55 5.36 17.02
N THR A 111 6.84 5.03 17.00
CA THR A 111 7.82 5.64 17.91
C THR A 111 9.19 5.60 17.24
N THR A 112 9.61 6.74 16.69
CA THR A 112 10.96 7.23 16.94
C THR A 112 10.86 8.71 17.29
N PRO A 113 11.41 9.15 18.43
CA PRO A 113 11.64 10.56 18.68
C PRO A 113 12.75 11.04 17.75
N PHE A 114 12.54 12.17 17.08
CA PHE A 114 13.66 12.96 16.55
C PHE A 114 14.61 13.26 17.72
N ARG A 115 15.81 12.68 17.69
CA ARG A 115 16.91 13.10 18.55
C ARG A 115 17.72 14.10 17.71
N ASN A 116 17.55 15.38 18.01
CA ASN A 116 18.44 16.42 17.49
C ASN A 116 19.82 16.22 18.14
N SER A 117 20.84 16.12 17.30
CA SER A 117 22.24 16.36 17.66
C SER A 117 22.70 17.60 16.91
#